data_AF-A0A537N5C6-F1
#
_entry.id   AF-A0A537N5C6-F1
#
_cell.length_a   1.000
_cell.length_b   1.000
_cell.length_c   1.000
_cell.angle_alpha   90.00
_cell.angle_beta   90.00
_cell.angle_gamma   90.00
#
_symmetry.space_group_name_H-M   'P 1'
#
loop_
_entity.id
_entity.type
_entity.pdbx_description
1 polymer ?
#
loop_
_entity_poly.entity_id
_entity_poly.type
_entity_poly.pdbx_seq_one_letter_code
_entity_poly.pdbx_strand_id
1 'polypeptide(L)' 'MADTHGAPKHPYHLVDPSPWPAIGALGAFLLAMGAALGMHPDMLGKGVESMVHAVDWWIVAPGFVIIFAVMYWWWSDV' A
#
# COMPACT_ATOMS: atom_id res chain seq x y z
N MET A 1 -24.99 -23.42 14.42
CA MET A 1 -24.72 -22.76 15.71
C MET A 1 -25.10 -21.29 15.53
N ALA A 2 -25.60 -20.68 16.60
CA ALA A 2 -26.57 -19.58 16.57
C ALA A 2 -26.08 -18.24 16.02
N ASP A 3 -26.77 -17.70 15.01
CA ASP A 3 -26.75 -16.27 14.70
C ASP A 3 -27.96 -15.60 15.37
N THR A 4 -27.83 -15.29 16.66
CA THR A 4 -28.80 -14.52 17.46
C THR A 4 -28.39 -13.06 17.56
N HIS A 5 -28.16 -12.40 16.42
CA HIS A 5 -28.01 -10.95 16.35
C HIS A 5 -29.14 -10.40 15.48
N GLY A 6 -30.10 -9.73 16.13
CA GLY A 6 -31.24 -9.14 15.41
C GLY A 6 -30.77 -8.18 14.33
N ALA A 7 -31.52 -8.11 13.22
CA ALA A 7 -31.21 -7.25 12.10
C ALA A 7 -30.86 -5.82 12.56
N PRO A 8 -29.81 -5.18 11.98
CA PRO A 8 -29.45 -3.81 12.32
C PRO A 8 -30.66 -2.89 12.18
N LYS A 9 -30.99 -2.14 13.24
CA LYS A 9 -32.14 -1.22 13.26
C LYS A 9 -31.84 0.14 12.62
N HIS A 10 -30.74 0.26 11.87
CA HIS A 10 -30.27 1.49 11.26
C HIS A 10 -30.06 1.31 9.74
N PRO A 11 -30.17 2.39 8.95
CA PRO A 11 -29.92 2.33 7.50
C PRO A 11 -28.44 2.38 7.10
N TYR A 12 -27.49 2.31 8.05
CA TYR A 12 -26.06 2.33 7.75
C TYR A 12 -25.53 0.97 7.29
N HIS A 13 -24.65 0.98 6.29
CA HIS A 13 -23.89 -0.19 5.85
C HIS A 13 -22.71 -0.42 6.81
N LEU A 14 -22.69 -1.58 7.46
CA LEU A 14 -21.52 -2.06 8.19
C LEU A 14 -20.61 -2.74 7.18
N VAL A 15 -19.49 -2.10 6.87
CA VAL A 15 -18.52 -2.61 5.91
C VAL A 15 -17.78 -3.79 6.53
N ASP A 16 -17.65 -4.88 5.77
CA ASP A 16 -16.87 -6.03 6.19
C ASP A 16 -15.37 -5.67 6.31
N PRO A 17 -14.60 -6.37 7.17
CA PRO A 17 -13.17 -6.15 7.27
C PRO A 17 -12.48 -6.33 5.91
N SER A 18 -11.74 -5.31 5.45
CA SER A 18 -11.01 -5.35 4.17
C SER A 18 -9.50 -5.26 4.38
N PRO A 19 -8.70 -5.97 3.56
CA PRO A 19 -7.24 -5.91 3.64
C PRO A 19 -6.64 -4.68 2.92
N TRP A 20 -7.42 -4.04 2.04
CA TRP A 20 -6.94 -2.98 1.16
C TRP A 20 -6.33 -1.77 1.85
N PRO A 21 -6.83 -1.28 3.00
CA PRO A 21 -6.19 -0.20 3.73
C PRO A 21 -4.75 -0.52 4.15
N ALA A 22 -4.50 -1.76 4.62
CA ALA A 22 -3.18 -2.17 5.09
C ALA A 22 -2.19 -2.33 3.92
N ILE A 23 -2.63 -2.96 2.83
CA ILE A 23 -1.79 -3.15 1.63
C ILE A 23 -1.52 -1.79 0.96
N GLY A 24 -2.51 -0.89 0.92
CA GLY A 24 -2.36 0.47 0.42
C GLY A 24 -1.33 1.27 1.22
N ALA A 25 -1.35 1.17 2.55
CA ALA A 25 -0.35 1.81 3.41
C ALA A 25 1.07 1.29 3.15
N LEU A 26 1.23 -0.03 2.92
CA LEU A 26 2.51 -0.62 2.53
C LEU A 26 2.99 -0.08 1.17
N GLY A 27 2.10 -0.01 0.18
CA GLY A 27 2.41 0.55 -1.14
C GLY A 27 2.84 2.01 -1.06
N ALA A 28 2.12 2.82 -0.28
CA ALA A 28 2.45 4.23 -0.04
C ALA A 28 3.80 4.39 0.67
N PHE A 29 4.09 3.56 1.67
CA PHE A 29 5.38 3.56 2.36
C PHE A 29 6.53 3.24 1.40
N LEU A 30 6.41 2.18 0.59
CA LEU A 30 7.42 1.81 -0.39
C LEU A 30 7.60 2.90 -1.46
N LEU A 31 6.52 3.51 -1.93
CA LEU A 31 6.61 4.61 -2.88
C LEU A 31 7.33 5.82 -2.28
N ALA A 32 6.95 6.23 -1.07
CA ALA A 32 7.58 7.36 -0.39
C ALA A 32 9.06 7.12 -0.11
N MET A 33 9.41 5.93 0.38
CA MET A 33 10.79 5.54 0.66
C MET A 33 11.61 5.45 -0.64
N GLY A 34 11.07 4.81 -1.67
CA GLY A 34 11.71 4.68 -2.97
C GLY A 34 11.93 6.05 -3.62
N ALA A 35 10.96 6.95 -3.55
CA ALA A 35 11.09 8.30 -4.08
C ALA A 35 12.16 9.10 -3.31
N ALA A 36 12.16 9.03 -1.97
CA ALA A 36 13.17 9.68 -1.14
C ALA A 36 14.58 9.16 -1.45
N LEU A 37 14.75 7.84 -1.57
CA LEU A 37 16.04 7.21 -1.91
C LEU A 37 16.48 7.52 -3.34
N GLY A 38 15.56 7.57 -4.31
CA GLY A 38 15.90 7.95 -5.68
C GLY A 38 16.39 9.39 -5.80
N MET A 39 15.87 10.31 -4.98
CA MET A 39 16.34 11.71 -4.93
C MET A 39 17.61 11.88 -4.09
N HIS A 40 17.79 11.03 -3.07
CA HIS A 40 18.88 11.09 -2.10
C HIS A 40 19.50 9.70 -1.90
N PRO A 41 20.30 9.21 -2.88
CA PRO A 41 20.82 7.84 -2.86
C PRO A 41 21.80 7.57 -1.71
N ASP A 42 22.48 8.60 -1.21
CA ASP A 42 23.47 8.54 -0.12
C ASP A 42 22.83 8.57 1.28
N MET A 43 21.50 8.76 1.38
CA MET A 43 20.77 8.97 2.64
C MET A 43 20.97 7.86 3.69
N LEU A 44 21.12 6.61 3.26
CA LEU A 44 21.25 5.44 4.14
C LEU A 44 22.66 4.81 4.14
N GLY A 45 23.65 5.54 3.59
CA GLY A 45 25.05 5.14 3.54
C GLY A 45 25.43 4.28 2.32
N LYS A 46 26.74 4.06 2.15
CA LYS A 46 27.36 3.50 0.91
C LYS A 46 26.78 2.16 0.45
N GLY A 47 26.35 1.30 1.37
CA GLY A 47 25.75 0.01 1.05
C GLY A 47 24.43 0.17 0.29
N VAL A 48 23.54 1.01 0.82
CA VAL A 48 22.25 1.31 0.18
C VAL A 48 22.45 2.16 -1.07
N GLU A 49 23.36 3.14 -1.04
CA GLU A 49 23.72 3.99 -2.18
C GLU A 49 24.07 3.14 -3.42
N SER A 50 24.93 2.13 -3.26
CA SER A 50 25.29 1.23 -4.37
C SER A 50 24.08 0.46 -4.93
N MET A 51 23.14 0.07 -4.07
CA MET A 51 21.90 -0.60 -4.50
C MET A 51 20.97 0.36 -5.23
N VAL A 52 20.78 1.57 -4.70
CA VAL A 52 19.95 2.60 -5.33
C VAL A 52 20.49 2.96 -6.71
N HIS A 53 21.79 3.12 -6.88
CA HIS A 53 22.38 3.35 -8.20
C HIS A 53 22.26 2.15 -9.15
N ALA A 54 22.24 0.92 -8.62
CA ALA A 54 22.08 -0.28 -9.45
C ALA A 54 20.65 -0.43 -10.01
N VAL A 55 19.63 -0.04 -9.23
CA VAL A 55 18.22 -0.11 -9.66
C VAL A 55 17.71 1.22 -10.24
N ASP A 56 18.39 2.33 -9.99
CA ASP A 56 18.03 3.69 -10.39
C ASP A 56 16.57 4.00 -10.01
N TRP A 57 15.85 4.79 -10.82
CA TRP A 57 14.45 5.10 -10.62
C TRP A 57 13.50 3.90 -10.55
N TRP A 58 13.92 2.68 -10.90
CA TRP A 58 13.06 1.50 -10.72
C TRP A 58 12.78 1.18 -9.26
N ILE A 59 13.49 1.79 -8.30
CA ILE A 59 13.21 1.65 -6.87
C ILE A 59 11.79 2.09 -6.47
N VAL A 60 11.14 2.96 -7.24
CA VAL A 60 9.76 3.43 -6.99
C VAL A 60 8.69 2.49 -7.53
N ALA A 61 9.04 1.60 -8.46
CA ALA A 61 8.09 0.76 -9.19
C ALA A 61 7.25 -0.16 -8.28
N PRO A 62 7.81 -0.81 -7.23
CA PRO A 62 7.02 -1.65 -6.33
C PRO A 62 5.90 -0.86 -5.64
N GLY A 63 6.16 0.38 -5.22
CA GLY A 63 5.17 1.25 -4.60
C GLY A 63 4.01 1.58 -5.54
N PHE A 64 4.32 1.95 -6.80
CA PHE A 64 3.28 2.20 -7.81
C PHE A 64 2.47 0.96 -8.16
N VAL A 65 3.13 -0.19 -8.34
CA VAL A 65 2.44 -1.45 -8.66
C VAL A 65 1.44 -1.81 -7.56
N ILE A 66 1.84 -1.70 -6.29
CA ILE A 66 0.95 -1.99 -5.17
C ILE A 66 -0.21 -0.98 -5.11
N ILE A 67 0.07 0.32 -5.26
CA ILE A 67 -0.97 1.36 -5.24
C ILE A 67 -2.00 1.12 -6.34
N PHE A 68 -1.57 0.89 -7.58
CA PHE A 68 -2.49 0.65 -8.69
C PHE A 68 -3.27 -0.65 -8.53
N ALA A 69 -2.64 -1.71 -8.01
CA ALA A 69 -3.31 -2.96 -7.70
C ALA A 69 -4.38 -2.77 -6.61
N VAL A 70 -4.06 -2.05 -5.53
CA VAL A 70 -5.00 -1.73 -4.45
C VAL A 70 -6.14 -0.86 -4.98
N MET A 71 -5.85 0.17 -5.77
CA MET A 71 -6.90 1.01 -6.37
C MET A 71 -7.85 0.15 -7.21
N TYR A 72 -7.31 -0.68 -8.11
CA TYR A 72 -8.12 -1.51 -9.00
C TYR A 72 -9.00 -2.51 -8.25
N TRP A 73 -8.43 -3.28 -7.32
CA TRP A 73 -9.18 -4.32 -6.59
C TRP A 73 -10.05 -3.76 -5.47
N TRP A 74 -9.65 -2.69 -4.79
CA TRP A 74 -10.53 -2.05 -3.81
C TRP A 74 -11.77 -1.48 -4.52
N TRP A 75 -11.60 -0.83 -5.68
CA TRP A 75 -12.77 -0.34 -6.42
C TRP A 75 -13.68 -1.44 -6.96
N SER A 76 -13.20 -2.67 -7.16
CA SER A 76 -14.09 -3.78 -7.53
C SER A 76 -14.95 -4.30 -6.38
N ASP A 77 -14.56 -4.02 -5.13
CA ASP A 77 -15.26 -4.45 -3.92
C ASP A 77 -16.31 -3.44 -3.44
N VAL A 78 -16.24 -2.19 -3.94
CA VAL A 78 -17.18 -1.09 -3.63
C VAL A 78 -18.35 -1.09 -4.61
#